data_AF-R6E243-F1
#
_entry.id   AF-R6E243-F1
#
_cell.length_a   1.000
_cell.length_b   1.000
_cell.length_c   1.000
_cell.angle_alpha   90.00
_cell.angle_beta   90.00
_cell.angle_gamma   90.00
#
_symmetry.space_group_name_H-M   'P 1'
#
loop_
_entity.id
_entity.type
_entity.pdbx_description
1 polymer ?
#
loop_
_entity_poly.entity_id
_entity_poly.type
_entity_poly.pdbx_seq_one_letter_code
_entity_poly.pdbx_strand_id
1 'polypeptide(L)'
;MGFFDKLLKGNEELIEWQNTIMTTKSSRLYVNKNQLEAATVKMVANNMRIFDDSAKLVNSTTKPDVFFSRLELAEEKLTALVRIEPFMKYVKSITVNQSLASLLNEFQENRNKYILDFLYRYYWNVKEKAEGMKTEKGKQNQFLKFRENLEPYTDQFNDTTMKIYESMCQQKI
;
A
#
# COMPACT_ATOMS: atom_id res chain seq x y z
N MET A 1 -23.76 35.57 5.18
CA MET A 1 -23.05 34.73 6.15
C MET A 1 -22.51 35.64 7.25
N GLY A 2 -22.89 35.41 8.50
CA GLY A 2 -22.48 36.24 9.63
C GLY A 2 -21.06 35.95 10.13
N PHE A 3 -20.51 36.84 10.95
CA PHE A 3 -19.19 36.68 11.58
C PHE A 3 -19.11 35.40 12.43
N PHE A 4 -20.17 35.08 13.18
CA PHE A 4 -20.25 33.88 14.01
C PHE A 4 -20.28 32.58 13.19
N ASP A 5 -20.97 32.54 12.05
CA ASP A 5 -20.99 31.37 11.15
C ASP A 5 -19.58 31.04 10.63
N LYS A 6 -18.79 32.07 10.34
CA LYS A 6 -17.41 31.93 9.85
C LYS A 6 -16.47 31.39 10.94
N LEU A 7 -16.67 31.80 12.19
CA LEU A 7 -15.90 31.31 13.34
C LEU A 7 -16.24 29.86 13.69
N LEU A 8 -17.53 29.50 13.71
CA LEU A 8 -17.98 28.13 13.97
C LEU A 8 -17.44 27.17 12.91
N LYS A 9 -17.58 27.52 11.64
CA LYS A 9 -17.04 26.72 10.52
C LYS A 9 -15.53 26.54 10.59
N GLY A 10 -14.79 27.57 11.02
CA GLY A 10 -13.34 27.47 11.22
C GLY A 10 -12.95 26.51 12.35
N ASN A 11 -13.71 26.49 13.44
CA ASN A 11 -13.47 25.54 14.54
C ASN A 11 -13.83 24.10 14.17
N GLU A 12 -14.93 23.89 13.44
CA GLU A 12 -15.31 22.57 12.94
C GLU A 12 -14.24 21.97 12.02
N GLU A 13 -13.70 22.77 11.10
CA GLU A 13 -12.64 22.33 10.19
C GLU A 13 -11.33 21.98 10.92
N LEU A 14 -10.96 22.73 11.97
CA LEU A 14 -9.80 22.40 12.80
C LEU A 14 -10.00 21.12 13.61
N ILE A 15 -11.22 20.87 14.09
CA ILE A 15 -11.58 19.62 14.79
C ILE A 15 -11.54 18.43 13.82
N GLU A 16 -12.05 18.59 12.60
CA GLU A 16 -11.99 17.56 11.57
C GLU A 16 -10.54 17.24 11.17
N TRP A 17 -9.72 18.28 10.98
CA TRP A 17 -8.29 18.13 10.70
C TRP A 17 -7.58 17.37 11.83
N GLN A 18 -7.83 17.78 13.08
CA GLN A 18 -7.31 17.09 14.26
C GLN A 18 -7.71 15.61 14.28
N ASN A 19 -8.99 15.31 14.07
CA ASN A 19 -9.52 13.95 14.07
C ASN A 19 -9.01 13.09 12.90
N THR A 20 -8.48 13.72 11.86
CA THR A 20 -7.85 13.04 10.73
C THR A 20 -6.42 12.61 11.04
N ILE A 21 -5.67 13.42 11.79
CA ILE A 21 -4.27 13.12 12.15
C ILE A 21 -4.19 12.28 13.43
N MET A 22 -5.09 12.52 14.38
CA MET A 22 -5.04 11.89 15.70
C MET A 22 -5.81 10.57 15.72
N THR A 23 -5.29 9.61 16.48
CA THR A 23 -5.90 8.27 16.66
C THR A 23 -7.22 8.30 17.44
N THR A 24 -7.47 9.36 18.21
CA THR A 24 -8.65 9.50 19.06
C THR A 24 -9.49 10.66 18.57
N LYS A 25 -10.72 10.36 18.12
CA LYS A 25 -11.68 11.38 17.71
C LYS A 25 -12.15 12.19 18.91
N SER A 26 -12.31 13.50 18.74
CA SER A 26 -12.89 14.39 19.73
C SER A 26 -13.78 15.44 19.09
N SER A 27 -14.78 15.88 19.84
CA SER A 27 -15.58 17.06 19.53
C SER A 27 -14.93 18.36 20.01
N ARG A 28 -13.76 18.29 20.67
CA ARG A 28 -13.02 19.46 21.17
C ARG A 28 -11.70 19.62 20.44
N LEU A 29 -11.31 20.89 20.25
CA LEU A 29 -10.00 21.25 19.74
C LEU A 29 -8.98 21.23 20.88
N TYR A 30 -7.96 20.39 20.76
CA TYR A 30 -6.85 20.26 21.72
C TYR A 30 -5.54 20.84 21.19
N VAL A 31 -5.40 20.91 19.86
CA VAL A 31 -4.21 21.45 19.21
C VAL A 31 -4.56 22.65 18.35
N ASN A 32 -3.66 23.63 18.31
CA ASN A 32 -3.82 24.79 17.46
C ASN A 32 -3.42 24.51 16.01
N LYS A 33 -3.72 25.46 15.11
CA LYS A 33 -3.42 25.34 13.69
C LYS A 33 -1.93 25.06 13.39
N ASN A 34 -1.00 25.75 14.08
CA ASN A 34 0.43 25.56 13.86
C ASN A 34 0.89 24.15 14.24
N GLN A 35 0.31 23.58 15.30
CA GLN A 35 0.55 22.20 15.71
C GLN A 35 0.00 21.20 14.68
N LEU A 36 -1.19 21.47 14.12
CA LEU A 36 -1.78 20.66 13.05
C LEU A 36 -0.95 20.71 11.76
N GLU A 37 -0.47 21.89 11.36
CA GLU A 37 0.44 22.08 10.23
C GLU A 37 1.72 21.24 10.43
N ALA A 38 2.38 21.38 11.58
CA ALA A 38 3.61 20.65 11.88
C ALA A 38 3.41 19.13 11.94
N ALA A 39 2.29 18.66 12.50
CA ALA A 39 1.94 17.24 12.53
C ALA A 39 1.66 16.70 11.13
N THR A 40 0.96 17.48 10.29
CA THR A 40 0.67 17.13 8.90
C THR A 40 1.94 16.98 8.09
N VAL A 41 2.91 17.92 8.20
CA VAL A 41 4.20 17.81 7.50
C VAL A 41 4.90 16.51 7.83
N LYS A 42 4.97 16.14 9.12
CA LYS A 42 5.61 14.90 9.56
C LYS A 42 4.87 13.66 9.05
N MET A 43 3.54 13.65 9.17
CA MET A 43 2.69 12.54 8.71
C MET A 43 2.86 12.31 7.20
N VAL A 44 2.76 13.38 6.40
CA VAL A 44 2.87 13.31 4.94
C VAL A 44 4.26 12.84 4.53
N ALA A 45 5.32 13.43 5.09
CA ALA A 45 6.69 13.02 4.78
C ALA A 45 6.94 11.54 5.11
N ASN A 46 6.49 11.08 6.28
CA ASN A 46 6.66 9.70 6.70
C ASN A 46 5.86 8.72 5.82
N ASN A 47 4.59 9.03 5.54
CA ASN A 47 3.73 8.16 4.75
C ASN A 47 4.21 8.08 3.29
N MET A 48 4.63 9.20 2.68
CA MET A 48 5.23 9.20 1.35
C MET A 48 6.50 8.35 1.31
N ARG A 49 7.41 8.53 2.28
CA ARG A 49 8.64 7.72 2.35
C ARG A 49 8.33 6.22 2.47
N ILE A 50 7.39 5.84 3.34
CA ILE A 50 7.01 4.43 3.53
C ILE A 50 6.33 3.87 2.27
N PHE A 51 5.49 4.67 1.61
CA PHE A 51 4.88 4.29 0.34
C PHE A 51 5.95 4.04 -0.72
N ASP A 52 6.88 4.96 -0.93
CA ASP A 52 7.96 4.83 -1.92
C ASP A 52 8.83 3.60 -1.64
N ASP A 53 9.21 3.38 -0.38
CA ASP A 53 9.99 2.21 0.03
C ASP A 53 9.21 0.90 -0.21
N SER A 54 7.90 0.91 0.04
CA SER A 54 7.05 -0.26 -0.18
C SER A 54 6.83 -0.53 -1.68
N ALA A 55 6.62 0.51 -2.48
CA ALA A 55 6.50 0.41 -3.94
C ALA A 55 7.78 -0.16 -4.58
N LYS A 56 8.97 0.23 -4.10
CA LYS A 56 10.24 -0.37 -4.54
C LYS A 56 10.28 -1.87 -4.26
N LEU A 57 9.84 -2.30 -3.08
CA LEU A 57 9.84 -3.72 -2.70
C LEU A 57 8.79 -4.53 -3.47
N VAL A 58 7.57 -3.99 -3.64
CA VAL A 58 6.51 -4.58 -4.47
C VAL A 58 7.05 -4.92 -5.86
N ASN A 59 7.86 -4.04 -6.45
CA ASN A 59 8.41 -4.21 -7.80
C ASN A 59 9.64 -5.13 -7.91
N SER A 60 10.34 -5.43 -6.81
CA SER A 60 11.65 -6.08 -6.88
C SER A 60 11.78 -7.38 -6.08
N THR A 61 10.98 -7.58 -5.04
CA THR A 61 11.11 -8.77 -4.18
C THR A 61 10.63 -10.04 -4.89
N THR A 62 11.27 -11.16 -4.52
CA THR A 62 10.82 -12.52 -4.87
C THR A 62 10.36 -13.30 -3.64
N LYS A 63 10.14 -12.63 -2.50
CA LYS A 63 9.69 -13.24 -1.25
C LYS A 63 8.20 -12.92 -1.03
N PRO A 64 7.30 -13.93 -0.99
CA PRO A 64 5.86 -13.72 -0.87
C PRO A 64 5.45 -12.87 0.35
N ASP A 65 5.93 -13.21 1.53
CA ASP A 65 5.67 -12.48 2.78
C ASP A 65 6.03 -10.99 2.69
N VAL A 66 7.19 -10.69 2.12
CA VAL A 66 7.65 -9.32 1.89
C VAL A 66 6.79 -8.63 0.83
N PHE A 67 6.41 -9.32 -0.24
CA PHE A 67 5.59 -8.74 -1.30
C PHE A 67 4.22 -8.32 -0.77
N PHE A 68 3.46 -9.26 -0.19
CA PHE A 68 2.07 -8.99 0.22
C PHE A 68 2.01 -7.99 1.37
N SER A 69 2.92 -8.08 2.35
CA SER A 69 2.99 -7.08 3.43
C SER A 69 3.30 -5.68 2.93
N ARG A 70 4.13 -5.54 1.89
CA ARG A 70 4.46 -4.23 1.30
C ARG A 70 3.36 -3.70 0.38
N LEU A 71 2.66 -4.58 -0.32
CA LEU A 71 1.51 -4.21 -1.13
C LEU A 71 0.39 -3.62 -0.25
N GLU A 72 0.08 -4.27 0.87
CA GLU A 72 -0.88 -3.78 1.86
C GLU A 72 -0.40 -2.48 2.53
N LEU A 73 0.87 -2.43 2.97
CA LEU A 73 1.42 -1.23 3.61
C LEU A 73 1.40 -0.01 2.67
N ALA A 74 1.70 -0.20 1.38
CA ALA A 74 1.63 0.88 0.39
C ALA A 74 0.21 1.45 0.28
N GLU A 75 -0.79 0.58 0.17
CA GLU A 75 -2.20 0.97 0.12
C GLU A 75 -2.66 1.68 1.41
N GLU A 76 -2.24 1.18 2.57
CA GLU A 76 -2.52 1.79 3.87
C GLU A 76 -1.98 3.23 3.95
N LYS A 77 -0.73 3.46 3.49
CA LYS A 77 -0.12 4.79 3.53
C LYS A 77 -0.74 5.74 2.51
N LEU A 78 -1.08 5.26 1.31
CA LEU A 78 -1.86 6.06 0.36
C LEU A 78 -3.22 6.43 0.92
N THR A 79 -3.93 5.50 1.53
CA THR A 79 -5.22 5.76 2.18
C THR A 79 -5.09 6.83 3.27
N ALA A 80 -4.04 6.76 4.09
CA ALA A 80 -3.78 7.78 5.10
C ALA A 80 -3.48 9.16 4.49
N LEU A 81 -2.75 9.21 3.37
CA LEU A 81 -2.45 10.43 2.62
C LEU A 81 -3.70 11.06 2.00
N VAL A 82 -4.58 10.25 1.41
CA VAL A 82 -5.87 10.70 0.86
C VAL A 82 -6.74 11.35 1.93
N ARG A 83 -6.79 10.76 3.13
CA ARG A 83 -7.61 11.30 4.23
C ARG A 83 -7.18 12.71 4.65
N ILE A 84 -5.87 13.00 4.62
CA ILE A 84 -5.32 14.29 5.05
C ILE A 84 -5.21 15.30 3.89
N GLU A 85 -5.36 14.86 2.64
CA GLU A 85 -5.31 15.68 1.41
C GLU A 85 -6.17 16.97 1.50
N PRO A 86 -7.43 16.96 1.99
CA PRO A 86 -8.26 18.17 2.07
C PRO A 86 -7.66 19.30 2.92
N PHE A 87 -6.79 18.95 3.86
CA PHE A 87 -6.17 19.89 4.80
C PHE A 87 -4.76 20.34 4.36
N MET A 88 -4.14 19.66 3.38
CA MET A 88 -2.80 20.00 2.91
C MET A 88 -2.71 21.41 2.31
N LYS A 89 -3.82 21.93 1.76
CA LYS A 89 -3.94 23.32 1.26
C LYS A 89 -3.65 24.38 2.34
N TYR A 90 -3.74 24.02 3.61
CA TYR A 90 -3.42 24.90 4.74
C TYR A 90 -1.94 24.86 5.14
N VAL A 91 -1.15 23.95 4.57
CA VAL A 91 0.24 23.69 4.93
C VAL A 91 1.17 24.16 3.82
N LYS A 92 1.80 25.33 3.98
CA LYS A 92 2.59 25.97 2.91
C LYS A 92 3.78 25.16 2.39
N SER A 93 4.37 24.31 3.23
CA SER A 93 5.55 23.51 2.88
C SER A 93 5.22 22.22 2.13
N ILE A 94 3.95 21.90 1.90
CA ILE A 94 3.51 20.72 1.17
C ILE A 94 3.04 21.17 -0.21
N THR A 95 3.58 20.54 -1.25
CA THR A 95 3.11 20.71 -2.62
C THR A 95 2.71 19.34 -3.16
N VAL A 96 1.46 19.23 -3.59
CA VAL A 96 0.89 18.01 -4.14
C VAL A 96 0.66 18.25 -5.63
N ASN A 97 1.45 17.59 -6.48
CA ASN A 97 1.42 17.77 -7.93
C ASN A 97 0.39 16.86 -8.62
N GLN A 98 -0.14 15.86 -7.91
CA GLN A 98 -1.15 14.93 -8.39
C GLN A 98 -2.12 14.62 -7.26
N SER A 99 -3.41 14.44 -7.56
CA SER A 99 -4.36 14.05 -6.51
C SER A 99 -3.95 12.70 -5.90
N LEU A 100 -3.90 12.65 -4.58
CA LEU A 100 -3.59 11.43 -3.84
C LEU A 100 -4.73 10.41 -3.98
N ALA A 101 -5.97 10.88 -4.11
CA ALA A 101 -7.12 10.03 -4.40
C ALA A 101 -6.97 9.34 -5.76
N SER A 102 -6.54 10.08 -6.80
CA SER A 102 -6.25 9.51 -8.12
C SER A 102 -5.12 8.49 -8.06
N LEU A 103 -4.04 8.78 -7.32
CA LEU A 103 -2.93 7.83 -7.12
C LEU A 103 -3.39 6.54 -6.41
N LEU A 104 -4.24 6.65 -5.38
CA LEU A 104 -4.81 5.48 -4.69
C LEU A 104 -5.67 4.64 -5.63
N ASN A 105 -6.54 5.28 -6.41
CA ASN A 105 -7.38 4.59 -7.39
C ASN A 105 -6.52 3.85 -8.41
N GLU A 106 -5.50 4.50 -8.99
CA GLU A 106 -4.57 3.86 -9.92
C GLU A 106 -3.84 2.67 -9.27
N PHE A 107 -3.41 2.81 -8.02
CA PHE A 107 -2.75 1.73 -7.28
C PHE A 107 -3.69 0.53 -7.09
N GLN A 108 -4.95 0.77 -6.74
CA GLN A 108 -5.97 -0.27 -6.53
C GLN A 108 -6.36 -0.95 -7.85
N GLU A 109 -6.54 -0.19 -8.93
CA GLU A 109 -6.82 -0.71 -10.27
C GLU A 109 -5.67 -1.60 -10.78
N ASN A 110 -4.43 -1.22 -10.49
CA ASN A 110 -3.24 -1.99 -10.86
C ASN A 110 -2.86 -3.09 -9.86
N ARG A 111 -3.62 -3.27 -8.76
CA ARG A 111 -3.27 -4.24 -7.70
C ARG A 111 -3.01 -5.64 -8.25
N ASN A 112 -3.93 -6.15 -9.08
CA ASN A 112 -3.80 -7.47 -9.69
C ASN A 112 -2.60 -7.57 -10.65
N LYS A 113 -2.25 -6.48 -11.33
CA LYS A 113 -1.06 -6.43 -12.18
C LYS A 113 0.21 -6.59 -11.33
N TYR A 114 0.31 -5.91 -10.19
CA TYR A 114 1.44 -6.08 -9.28
C TYR A 114 1.56 -7.52 -8.76
N ILE A 115 0.45 -8.16 -8.41
CA ILE A 115 0.42 -9.56 -7.98
C ILE A 115 0.89 -10.47 -9.11
N LEU A 116 0.38 -10.28 -10.33
CA LEU A 116 0.76 -11.08 -11.48
C LEU A 116 2.25 -10.93 -11.82
N ASP A 117 2.77 -9.71 -11.85
CA ASP A 117 4.18 -9.44 -12.08
C ASP A 117 5.06 -10.10 -11.00
N PHE A 118 4.59 -10.09 -9.75
CA PHE A 118 5.23 -10.81 -8.65
C PHE A 118 5.23 -12.33 -8.85
N LEU A 119 4.10 -12.92 -9.24
CA LEU A 119 4.00 -14.35 -9.51
C LEU A 119 5.01 -14.77 -10.57
N TYR A 120 5.14 -14.02 -11.67
CA TYR A 120 6.15 -14.30 -12.69
C TYR A 120 7.58 -14.22 -12.12
N ARG A 121 7.91 -13.14 -11.39
CA ARG A 121 9.24 -13.00 -10.76
C ARG A 121 9.56 -14.16 -9.82
N TYR A 122 8.61 -14.51 -8.95
CA TYR A 122 8.80 -15.57 -7.97
C TYR A 122 8.88 -16.94 -8.63
N TYR A 123 8.03 -17.22 -9.61
CA TYR A 123 8.03 -18.47 -10.36
C TYR A 123 9.35 -18.68 -11.12
N TRP A 124 9.87 -17.65 -11.79
CA TRP A 124 11.16 -17.74 -12.47
C TRP A 124 12.32 -18.05 -11.52
N ASN A 125 12.35 -17.42 -10.34
CA ASN A 125 13.33 -17.73 -9.30
C ASN A 125 13.19 -19.17 -8.79
N VAL A 126 11.98 -19.71 -8.68
CA VAL A 126 11.74 -21.12 -8.34
C VAL A 126 12.25 -22.05 -9.43
N LYS A 127 12.00 -21.71 -10.69
CA LYS A 127 12.45 -22.50 -11.85
C LYS A 127 13.97 -22.56 -11.95
N GLU A 128 14.67 -21.42 -11.84
CA GLU A 128 16.15 -21.41 -11.78
C GLU A 128 16.69 -22.28 -10.64
N LYS A 129 16.08 -22.17 -9.45
CA LYS A 129 16.47 -23.00 -8.30
C LYS A 129 16.25 -24.47 -8.57
N ALA A 130 15.14 -24.84 -9.21
CA ALA A 130 14.86 -26.23 -9.57
C ALA A 130 15.87 -26.75 -10.59
N GLU A 131 16.20 -25.98 -11.64
CA GLU A 131 17.22 -26.35 -12.63
C GLU A 131 18.60 -26.60 -11.99
N GLY A 132 18.93 -25.86 -10.93
CA GLY A 132 20.14 -26.08 -10.13
C GLY A 132 20.13 -27.32 -9.20
N MET A 133 18.99 -28.00 -9.03
CA MET A 133 18.90 -29.18 -8.16
C MET A 133 19.40 -30.46 -8.87
N LYS A 134 20.20 -31.26 -8.15
CA LYS A 134 20.78 -32.51 -8.67
C LYS A 134 19.78 -33.66 -8.78
N THR A 135 18.71 -33.64 -7.99
CA THR A 135 17.76 -34.76 -7.87
C THR A 135 16.36 -34.32 -8.26
N GLU A 136 15.62 -35.25 -8.84
CA GLU A 136 14.22 -35.02 -9.23
C GLU A 136 13.35 -34.63 -8.03
N LYS A 137 13.55 -35.30 -6.89
CA LYS A 137 12.92 -34.93 -5.61
C LYS A 137 13.26 -33.49 -5.19
N GLY A 138 14.51 -33.06 -5.39
CA GLY A 138 14.94 -31.70 -5.11
C GLY A 138 14.22 -30.66 -5.97
N LYS A 139 14.05 -30.94 -7.27
CA LYS A 139 13.28 -30.10 -8.20
C LYS A 139 11.82 -29.99 -7.76
N GLN A 140 11.17 -31.13 -7.52
CA GLN A 140 9.78 -31.19 -7.04
C GLN A 140 9.57 -30.39 -5.76
N ASN A 141 10.53 -30.45 -4.84
CA ASN A 141 10.45 -29.71 -3.58
C ASN A 141 10.48 -28.18 -3.77
N GLN A 142 11.12 -27.65 -4.82
CA GLN A 142 11.08 -26.21 -5.11
C GLN A 142 9.67 -25.76 -5.49
N PHE A 143 8.97 -26.53 -6.33
CA PHE A 143 7.60 -26.23 -6.75
C PHE A 143 6.56 -26.56 -5.67
N LEU A 144 6.85 -27.49 -4.76
CA LEU A 144 6.04 -27.67 -3.55
C LEU A 144 6.08 -26.40 -2.69
N LYS A 145 7.28 -25.90 -2.38
CA LYS A 145 7.45 -24.65 -1.61
C LYS A 145 6.86 -23.43 -2.30
N PHE A 146 6.87 -23.38 -3.64
CA PHE A 146 6.18 -22.33 -4.39
C PHE A 146 4.70 -22.25 -4.01
N ARG A 147 4.02 -23.41 -3.99
CA ARG A 147 2.60 -23.52 -3.63
C ARG A 147 2.36 -23.20 -2.16
N GLU A 148 3.11 -23.84 -1.27
CA GLU A 148 2.97 -23.64 0.19
C GLU A 148 3.18 -22.17 0.59
N ASN A 149 4.13 -21.47 -0.04
CA ASN A 149 4.40 -20.07 0.27
C ASN A 149 3.38 -19.08 -0.33
N LEU A 150 2.56 -19.51 -1.30
CA LEU A 150 1.54 -18.67 -1.94
C LEU A 150 0.12 -18.96 -1.46
N GLU A 151 -0.15 -20.17 -0.98
CA GLU A 151 -1.44 -20.59 -0.45
C GLU A 151 -2.08 -19.55 0.50
N PRO A 152 -1.34 -18.95 1.47
CA PRO A 152 -1.92 -17.97 2.40
C PRO A 152 -2.41 -16.66 1.77
N TYR A 153 -2.09 -16.40 0.49
CA TYR A 153 -2.37 -15.14 -0.20
C TYR A 153 -3.28 -15.30 -1.41
N THR A 154 -3.79 -16.52 -1.64
CA THR A 154 -4.61 -16.84 -2.82
C THR A 154 -5.97 -16.13 -2.82
N ASP A 155 -6.44 -15.71 -1.65
CA ASP A 155 -7.63 -14.85 -1.47
C ASP A 155 -7.47 -13.46 -2.10
N GLN A 156 -6.24 -13.01 -2.31
CA GLN A 156 -5.94 -11.74 -2.98
C GLN A 156 -5.91 -11.86 -4.51
N PHE A 157 -6.06 -13.06 -5.07
CA PHE A 157 -5.97 -13.27 -6.52
C PHE A 157 -7.34 -13.12 -7.16
N ASN A 158 -7.42 -12.30 -8.21
CA ASN A 158 -8.59 -12.36 -9.09
C ASN A 158 -8.58 -13.63 -9.95
N ASP A 159 -9.70 -13.91 -10.63
CA ASP A 159 -9.88 -15.10 -11.47
C ASP A 159 -8.75 -15.30 -12.50
N THR A 160 -8.29 -14.22 -13.13
CA THR A 160 -7.21 -14.28 -14.12
C THR A 160 -5.89 -14.67 -13.47
N THR A 161 -5.56 -14.06 -12.34
CA THR A 161 -4.34 -14.34 -11.57
C THR A 161 -4.36 -15.76 -11.03
N MET A 162 -5.52 -16.22 -10.53
CA MET A 162 -5.70 -17.58 -10.03
C MET A 162 -5.47 -18.61 -11.16
N LYS A 163 -6.07 -18.42 -12.34
CA LYS A 163 -5.85 -19.31 -13.50
C LYS A 163 -4.38 -19.40 -13.89
N ILE A 164 -3.66 -18.28 -13.85
CA ILE A 164 -2.22 -18.26 -14.16
C ILE A 164 -1.44 -19.02 -13.08
N TYR A 165 -1.72 -18.76 -11.80
CA TYR A 165 -1.12 -19.49 -10.68
C TYR A 165 -1.36 -21.00 -10.77
N GLU A 166 -2.59 -21.43 -11.06
CA GLU A 166 -2.92 -22.85 -11.25
C GLU A 166 -2.15 -23.46 -12.43
N SER A 167 -2.02 -22.73 -13.55
CA SER A 167 -1.24 -23.19 -14.69
C SER A 167 0.25 -23.36 -14.35
N MET A 168 0.81 -22.47 -13.52
CA MET A 168 2.18 -22.57 -13.02
C MET A 168 2.36 -23.80 -12.12
N CYS A 169 1.34 -24.14 -11.33
CA CYS A 169 1.34 -25.32 -10.46
C CYS A 169 1.23 -26.65 -11.22
N GLN A 170 0.63 -26.63 -12.41
CA GLN A 170 0.39 -27.82 -13.24
C GLN A 170 1.53 -28.12 -14.22
N GLN A 171 2.45 -27.17 -14.46
CA GLN A 171 3.60 -27.41 -15.33
C GLN A 171 4.43 -28.57 -14.75
N LYS A 172 4.49 -29.67 -15.52
CA LYS A 172 5.31 -30.83 -15.19
C LYS A 172 6.79 -30.43 -15.27
N ILE A 173 7.54 -30.80 -14.23
CA ILE A 173 9.02 -30.76 -14.20
C ILE A 173 9.57 -31.78 -15.18
#